data_AF-A0A351Z273-F1
#
_entry.id   AF-A0A351Z273-F1
#
_cell.length_a   1.000
_cell.length_b   1.000
_cell.length_c   1.000
_cell.angle_alpha   90.00
_cell.angle_beta   90.00
_cell.angle_gamma   90.00
#
_symmetry.space_group_name_H-M   'P 1'
#
loop_
_entity.id
_entity.type
_entity.pdbx_description
1 polymer ?
#
loop_
_entity_poly.entity_id
_entity_poly.type
_entity_poly.pdbx_seq_one_letter_code
_entity_poly.pdbx_strand_id
1 'polypeptide(L)'
;MSFREYKMKKLFTLLSILIMFTASSFAKRGPRPEVKPITKGNFIYYASSDSFNDQSFGTVRIESVDEPKYFYRIPIYAIEEDTNLERDVQWIEIKSMEFKDDETITIVNERNHTFELNINTFEVKCVNTENNVFSYKENKCIPGNINEIYEKKFEDFVNNNAKYKYKRTQPEVKKLTKLEDLVNVAEEVLFPIYGEEHIKGEQPYRIKRYKDKWIVTGTLPEGYDGGVFEIVINAETSQVESLIHGK
;
A
#
# COMPACT_ATOMS: atom_id res chain seq x y z
N MET A 1 54.03 -33.16 -32.87
CA MET A 1 52.67 -32.64 -32.63
C MET A 1 52.32 -31.73 -33.81
N SER A 2 51.32 -32.12 -34.59
CA SER A 2 51.00 -31.47 -35.87
C SER A 2 50.41 -30.07 -35.65
N PHE A 3 50.70 -29.10 -36.52
CA PHE A 3 50.16 -27.73 -36.46
C PHE A 3 48.62 -27.70 -36.41
N ARG A 4 47.98 -28.77 -36.93
CA ARG A 4 46.53 -28.99 -36.90
C ARG A 4 46.01 -29.38 -35.51
N GLU A 5 46.77 -30.16 -34.73
CA GLU A 5 46.43 -30.56 -33.36
C GLU A 5 46.52 -29.37 -32.39
N TYR A 6 47.48 -28.47 -32.60
CA TYR A 6 47.64 -27.27 -31.78
C TYR A 6 46.47 -26.29 -31.96
N LYS A 7 46.01 -26.08 -33.21
CA LYS A 7 44.83 -25.24 -33.51
C LYS A 7 43.53 -25.84 -32.94
N MET A 8 43.32 -27.16 -33.03
CA MET A 8 42.14 -27.79 -32.46
C MET A 8 42.10 -27.75 -30.93
N LYS A 9 43.25 -27.93 -30.25
CA LYS A 9 43.33 -27.79 -28.79
C LYS A 9 43.02 -26.37 -28.33
N LYS A 10 43.54 -25.33 -29.03
CA LYS A 10 43.23 -23.91 -28.75
C LYS A 10 41.75 -23.57 -28.98
N LEU A 11 41.13 -24.13 -30.02
CA LEU A 11 39.70 -23.93 -30.30
C LEU A 11 38.82 -24.58 -29.23
N PHE A 12 39.18 -25.79 -28.77
CA PHE A 12 38.48 -26.46 -27.66
C PHE A 12 38.68 -25.74 -26.31
N THR A 13 39.85 -25.14 -26.06
CA THR A 13 40.07 -24.33 -24.83
C THR A 13 39.34 -23.00 -24.87
N LEU A 14 39.20 -22.36 -26.03
CA LEU A 14 38.40 -21.14 -26.18
C LEU A 14 36.90 -21.42 -26.06
N LEU A 15 36.42 -22.56 -26.57
CA LEU A 15 35.02 -22.95 -26.45
C LEU A 15 34.63 -23.33 -25.01
N SER A 16 35.52 -23.96 -24.24
CA SER A 16 35.26 -24.28 -22.83
C SER A 16 35.26 -23.05 -21.92
N ILE A 17 36.06 -22.02 -22.23
CA ILE A 17 36.03 -20.73 -21.51
C ILE A 17 34.73 -19.98 -21.81
N LEU A 18 34.22 -20.02 -23.05
CA LEU A 18 32.97 -19.37 -23.42
C LEU A 18 31.73 -20.03 -22.77
N ILE A 19 31.77 -21.35 -22.57
CA ILE A 19 30.69 -22.10 -21.89
C ILE A 19 30.69 -21.85 -20.36
N MET A 20 31.82 -21.47 -19.76
CA MET A 20 31.89 -21.08 -18.35
C MET A 20 31.31 -19.68 -18.06
N PHE A 21 31.13 -18.83 -19.07
CA PHE A 21 30.44 -17.53 -18.91
C PHE A 21 28.92 -17.62 -19.05
N THR A 22 28.37 -18.76 -19.46
CA THR A 22 26.92 -19.00 -19.52
C THR A 22 26.38 -19.74 -18.30
N ALA A 23 27.21 -19.97 -17.27
CA ALA A 23 26.71 -20.36 -15.96
C ALA A 23 25.94 -19.17 -15.38
N SER A 24 24.64 -19.20 -15.66
CA SER A 24 23.56 -18.38 -15.11
C SER A 24 24.01 -17.51 -13.95
N SER A 25 24.28 -16.23 -14.23
CA SER A 25 24.12 -15.22 -13.21
C SER A 25 22.63 -15.20 -12.87
N PHE A 26 22.19 -16.09 -11.99
CA PHE A 26 21.05 -15.79 -11.13
C PHE A 26 21.54 -14.65 -10.24
N ALA A 27 21.54 -13.43 -10.79
CA ALA A 27 21.79 -12.23 -10.04
C ALA A 27 20.69 -12.19 -8.97
N LYS A 28 21.05 -12.59 -7.75
CA LYS A 28 20.19 -12.46 -6.58
C LYS A 28 19.75 -11.00 -6.55
N ARG A 29 18.43 -10.74 -6.45
CA ARG A 29 17.88 -9.39 -6.49
C ARG A 29 18.65 -8.51 -5.50
N GLY A 30 19.05 -7.32 -5.97
CA GLY A 30 19.67 -6.31 -5.11
C GLY A 30 18.71 -5.86 -4.01
N PRO A 31 19.21 -5.17 -2.97
CA PRO A 31 18.35 -4.67 -1.90
C PRO A 31 17.24 -3.77 -2.46
N ARG A 32 16.11 -3.72 -1.73
CA ARG A 32 14.98 -2.85 -2.06
C ARG A 32 15.48 -1.41 -2.30
N PRO A 33 14.99 -0.72 -3.35
CA PRO A 33 15.29 0.68 -3.53
C PRO A 33 14.90 1.48 -2.29
N GLU A 34 15.83 2.28 -1.77
CA GLU A 34 15.50 3.26 -0.75
C GLU A 34 14.84 4.46 -1.42
N VAL A 35 13.56 4.67 -1.16
CA VAL A 35 12.80 5.81 -1.69
C VAL A 35 12.63 6.84 -0.60
N LYS A 36 13.27 8.00 -0.77
CA LYS A 36 13.15 9.11 0.20
C LYS A 36 11.70 9.58 0.27
N PRO A 37 11.14 9.80 1.47
CA PRO A 37 9.83 10.42 1.60
C PRO A 37 9.83 11.83 0.99
N ILE A 38 8.68 12.23 0.45
CA ILE A 38 8.45 13.59 -0.06
C ILE A 38 7.40 14.28 0.81
N THR A 39 7.43 15.62 0.85
CA THR A 39 6.59 16.40 1.78
C THR A 39 5.86 17.51 1.03
N LYS A 40 4.59 17.73 1.35
CA LYS A 40 3.79 18.86 0.85
C LYS A 40 2.79 19.30 1.92
N GLY A 41 2.78 20.60 2.21
CA GLY A 41 1.98 21.12 3.31
C GLY A 41 2.36 20.45 4.64
N ASN A 42 1.36 19.92 5.34
CA ASN A 42 1.54 19.20 6.61
C ASN A 42 1.68 17.67 6.43
N PHE A 43 1.88 17.17 5.21
CA PHE A 43 1.91 15.73 4.95
C PHE A 43 3.24 15.23 4.41
N ILE A 44 3.65 14.06 4.89
CA ILE A 44 4.76 13.26 4.36
C ILE A 44 4.18 12.05 3.63
N TYR A 45 4.73 11.78 2.45
CA TYR A 45 4.34 10.70 1.57
C TYR A 45 5.48 9.69 1.50
N TYR A 46 5.20 8.46 1.90
CA TYR A 46 6.15 7.35 1.92
C TYR A 46 5.78 6.33 0.85
N ALA A 47 6.79 5.88 0.11
CA ALA A 47 6.67 4.65 -0.64
C ALA A 47 6.54 3.48 0.35
N SER A 48 5.50 2.67 0.18
CA SER A 48 5.20 1.52 1.01
C SER A 48 4.71 0.38 0.12
N SER A 49 4.70 -0.84 0.65
CA SER A 49 3.98 -1.95 0.02
C SER A 49 2.94 -2.52 0.97
N ASP A 50 1.97 -3.23 0.40
CA ASP A 50 1.01 -4.04 1.13
C ASP A 50 0.75 -5.33 0.33
N SER A 51 0.18 -6.33 0.96
CA SER A 51 -0.20 -7.58 0.29
C SER A 51 -1.52 -8.11 0.81
N PHE A 52 -2.25 -8.79 -0.06
CA PHE A 52 -3.48 -9.50 0.29
C PHE A 52 -3.70 -10.67 -0.68
N ASN A 53 -3.88 -11.87 -0.14
CA ASN A 53 -3.86 -13.11 -0.91
C ASN A 53 -2.60 -13.17 -1.79
N ASP A 54 -2.76 -13.57 -3.05
CA ASP A 54 -1.69 -13.66 -4.05
C ASP A 54 -1.44 -12.32 -4.77
N GLN A 55 -1.79 -11.19 -4.13
CA GLN A 55 -1.59 -9.85 -4.70
C GLN A 55 -0.72 -8.98 -3.79
N SER A 56 0.31 -8.40 -4.40
CA SER A 56 1.14 -7.34 -3.83
C SER A 56 0.74 -5.99 -4.40
N PHE A 57 0.80 -4.95 -3.57
CA PHE A 57 0.44 -3.59 -3.95
C PHE A 57 1.62 -2.65 -3.69
N GLY A 58 1.94 -1.82 -4.67
CA GLY A 58 2.67 -0.58 -4.41
C GLY A 58 1.70 0.42 -3.81
N THR A 59 2.06 1.02 -2.67
CA THR A 59 1.19 1.95 -1.94
C THR A 59 1.93 3.23 -1.59
N VAL A 60 1.21 4.34 -1.51
CA VAL A 60 1.70 5.57 -0.87
C VAL A 60 1.06 5.68 0.50
N ARG A 61 1.88 5.68 1.55
CA ARG A 61 1.44 5.95 2.92
C ARG A 61 1.56 7.44 3.20
N ILE A 62 0.50 8.04 3.71
CA ILE A 62 0.41 9.47 4.04
C ILE A 62 0.34 9.61 5.56
N GLU A 63 1.15 10.51 6.10
CA GLU A 63 1.20 10.86 7.53
C GLU A 63 1.37 12.37 7.71
N SER A 64 0.97 12.92 8.87
CA SER A 64 1.28 14.30 9.22
C SER A 64 2.74 14.47 9.66
N VAL A 65 3.31 15.68 9.42
CA VAL A 65 4.73 15.98 9.68
C VAL A 65 5.07 16.04 11.17
N ASP A 66 4.24 16.71 11.97
CA ASP A 66 4.58 17.05 13.36
C ASP A 66 4.36 15.88 14.31
N GLU A 67 3.19 15.26 14.27
CA GLU A 67 2.82 14.07 15.04
C GLU A 67 1.78 13.26 14.25
N PRO A 68 2.07 12.02 13.81
CA PRO A 68 1.11 11.23 13.05
C PRO A 68 0.02 10.72 13.98
N LYS A 69 -1.10 11.43 14.03
CA LYS A 69 -2.31 10.97 14.72
C LYS A 69 -2.96 9.80 13.97
N TYR A 70 -2.79 9.78 12.65
CA TYR A 70 -3.29 8.75 11.76
C TYR A 70 -2.39 8.60 10.54
N PHE A 71 -2.59 7.50 9.82
CA PHE A 71 -2.06 7.32 8.48
C PHE A 71 -3.10 6.71 7.54
N TYR A 72 -2.94 6.99 6.25
CA TYR A 72 -3.76 6.43 5.18
C TYR A 72 -2.87 5.82 4.10
N ARG A 73 -3.28 4.68 3.52
CA ARG A 73 -2.57 4.05 2.40
C ARG A 73 -3.38 4.15 1.14
N ILE A 74 -2.77 4.72 0.10
CA ILE A 74 -3.34 4.79 -1.24
C ILE A 74 -2.69 3.71 -2.09
N PRO A 75 -3.45 2.76 -2.65
CA PRO A 75 -2.91 1.77 -3.56
C PRO A 75 -2.61 2.43 -4.92
N ILE A 76 -1.38 2.25 -5.40
CA ILE A 76 -0.92 2.82 -6.69
C ILE A 76 -1.05 1.80 -7.81
N TYR A 77 -0.68 0.56 -7.55
CA TYR A 77 -0.79 -0.54 -8.48
C TYR A 77 -0.90 -1.87 -7.74
N ALA A 78 -1.41 -2.89 -8.43
CA ALA A 78 -1.46 -4.27 -7.96
C ALA A 78 -0.56 -5.16 -8.84
N ILE A 79 -0.01 -6.20 -8.23
CA ILE A 79 0.81 -7.21 -8.90
C ILE A 79 0.36 -8.56 -8.38
N GLU A 80 -0.05 -9.45 -9.30
CA GLU A 80 -0.26 -10.86 -8.98
C GLU A 80 1.11 -11.49 -8.71
N GLU A 81 1.27 -12.05 -7.51
CA GLU A 81 2.51 -12.73 -7.09
C GLU A 81 2.61 -14.09 -7.81
N ASP A 82 3.79 -14.40 -8.35
CA ASP A 82 4.09 -15.77 -8.77
C ASP A 82 4.32 -16.60 -7.52
N THR A 83 3.42 -17.55 -7.26
CA THR A 83 3.47 -18.42 -6.07
C THR A 83 4.68 -19.34 -6.05
N ASN A 84 5.40 -19.47 -7.18
CA ASN A 84 6.65 -20.23 -7.26
C ASN A 84 7.89 -19.37 -6.95
N LEU A 85 7.73 -18.06 -6.72
CA LEU A 85 8.82 -17.12 -6.46
C LEU A 85 8.67 -16.46 -5.09
N GLU A 86 9.77 -16.34 -4.35
CA GLU A 86 9.80 -15.55 -3.11
C GLU A 86 9.43 -14.09 -3.41
N ARG A 87 8.67 -13.44 -2.53
CA ARG A 87 8.21 -12.06 -2.75
C ARG A 87 9.36 -11.06 -2.97
N ASP A 88 10.45 -11.26 -2.23
CA ASP A 88 11.64 -10.43 -2.31
C ASP A 88 12.47 -10.67 -3.58
N VAL A 89 12.11 -11.65 -4.43
CA VAL A 89 12.63 -11.76 -5.80
C VAL A 89 11.70 -11.16 -6.86
N GLN A 90 10.50 -10.73 -6.47
CA GLN A 90 9.52 -10.12 -7.38
C GLN A 90 9.64 -8.59 -7.35
N TRP A 91 9.78 -7.94 -8.51
CA TRP A 91 9.90 -6.47 -8.68
C TRP A 91 8.59 -5.75 -8.41
N ILE A 92 8.15 -5.77 -7.15
CA ILE A 92 6.86 -5.26 -6.71
C ILE A 92 6.91 -3.85 -6.13
N GLU A 93 8.10 -3.26 -6.03
CA GLU A 93 8.32 -2.08 -5.21
C GLU A 93 8.30 -0.76 -5.98
N ILE A 94 7.90 0.30 -5.28
CA ILE A 94 8.06 1.67 -5.77
C ILE A 94 9.56 1.98 -5.76
N LYS A 95 10.05 2.55 -6.87
CA LYS A 95 11.45 2.90 -7.09
C LYS A 95 11.71 4.40 -6.94
N SER A 96 10.73 5.25 -7.28
CA SER A 96 10.84 6.69 -7.09
C SER A 96 9.46 7.36 -6.95
N MET A 97 9.45 8.51 -6.28
CA MET A 97 8.30 9.39 -6.17
C MET A 97 8.77 10.84 -6.24
N GLU A 98 8.11 11.66 -7.05
CA GLU A 98 8.43 13.08 -7.21
C GLU A 98 7.15 13.89 -7.44
N PHE A 99 7.08 15.12 -6.92
CA PHE A 99 5.99 16.03 -7.28
C PHE A 99 6.18 16.50 -8.71
N LYS A 100 5.17 16.24 -9.56
CA LYS A 100 5.07 16.80 -10.91
C LYS A 100 4.60 18.25 -10.86
N ASP A 101 3.66 18.53 -9.97
CA ASP A 101 3.06 19.84 -9.72
C ASP A 101 2.54 19.93 -8.27
N ASP A 102 1.71 20.93 -7.97
CA ASP A 102 1.19 21.17 -6.63
C ASP A 102 0.22 20.08 -6.12
N GLU A 103 -0.36 19.29 -7.03
CA GLU A 103 -1.40 18.32 -6.71
C GLU A 103 -1.03 16.89 -7.09
N THR A 104 0.00 16.70 -7.91
CA THR A 104 0.28 15.41 -8.54
C THR A 104 1.66 14.89 -8.15
N ILE A 105 1.69 13.65 -7.65
CA ILE A 105 2.92 12.88 -7.46
C ILE A 105 3.07 11.93 -8.66
N THR A 106 4.23 11.96 -9.31
CA THR A 106 4.67 10.92 -10.24
C THR A 106 5.36 9.81 -9.47
N ILE A 107 4.87 8.57 -9.62
CA ILE A 107 5.41 7.37 -9.00
C ILE A 107 5.93 6.43 -10.09
N VAL A 108 7.13 5.87 -9.90
CA VAL A 108 7.71 4.87 -10.81
C VAL A 108 8.02 3.59 -10.03
N ASN A 109 7.61 2.43 -10.55
CA ASN A 109 7.96 1.14 -9.95
C ASN A 109 9.30 0.59 -10.47
N GLU A 110 9.77 -0.51 -9.88
CA GLU A 110 11.03 -1.17 -10.27
C GLU A 110 11.05 -1.67 -11.74
N ARG A 111 9.89 -1.81 -12.38
CA ARG A 111 9.76 -2.14 -13.80
C ARG A 111 9.68 -0.93 -14.72
N ASN A 112 9.85 0.28 -14.19
CA ASN A 112 9.77 1.56 -14.90
C ASN A 112 8.36 1.91 -15.42
N HIS A 113 7.31 1.28 -14.90
CA HIS A 113 5.95 1.76 -15.13
C HIS A 113 5.71 3.03 -14.30
N THR A 114 5.04 4.01 -14.91
CA THR A 114 4.83 5.34 -14.34
C THR A 114 3.36 5.56 -14.02
N PHE A 115 3.09 6.12 -12.85
CA PHE A 115 1.78 6.40 -12.32
C PHE A 115 1.69 7.85 -11.84
N GLU A 116 0.50 8.43 -11.88
CA GLU A 116 0.20 9.74 -11.32
C GLU A 116 -0.85 9.60 -10.22
N LEU A 117 -0.54 10.13 -9.04
CA LEU A 117 -1.44 10.24 -7.90
C LEU A 117 -1.82 11.70 -7.71
N ASN A 118 -3.10 12.04 -7.81
CA ASN A 118 -3.60 13.34 -7.36
C ASN A 118 -3.82 13.31 -5.84
N ILE A 119 -3.14 14.19 -5.10
CA ILE A 119 -3.13 14.20 -3.62
C ILE A 119 -4.41 14.80 -3.02
N ASN A 120 -5.22 15.50 -3.80
CA ASN A 120 -6.49 16.08 -3.35
C ASN A 120 -7.65 15.09 -3.50
N THR A 121 -7.65 14.31 -4.58
CA THR A 121 -8.73 13.35 -4.89
C THR A 121 -8.37 11.90 -4.57
N PHE A 122 -7.09 11.61 -4.37
CA PHE A 122 -6.53 10.25 -4.29
C PHE A 122 -6.79 9.39 -5.54
N GLU A 123 -7.10 10.03 -6.67
CA GLU A 123 -7.21 9.35 -7.95
C GLU A 123 -5.82 8.94 -8.45
N VAL A 124 -5.70 7.69 -8.92
CA VAL A 124 -4.47 7.13 -9.48
C VAL A 124 -4.68 6.79 -10.95
N LYS A 125 -3.71 7.17 -11.79
CA LYS A 125 -3.70 6.89 -13.24
C LYS A 125 -2.39 6.26 -13.66
N CYS A 126 -2.42 5.33 -14.59
CA CYS A 126 -1.21 4.95 -15.31
C CYS A 126 -0.87 6.00 -16.37
N VAL A 127 0.38 6.45 -16.40
CA VAL A 127 0.83 7.38 -17.44
C VAL A 127 0.98 6.63 -18.77
N ASN A 128 0.52 7.25 -19.86
CA ASN A 128 0.53 6.73 -21.23
C ASN A 128 -0.51 5.65 -21.55
N THR A 129 -1.53 5.46 -20.72
CA THR A 129 -2.67 4.58 -21.00
C THR A 129 -3.96 5.21 -20.48
N GLU A 130 -5.11 4.90 -21.06
CA GLU A 130 -6.44 5.33 -20.55
C GLU A 130 -6.90 4.55 -19.29
N ASN A 131 -6.00 3.77 -18.69
CA ASN A 131 -6.28 2.75 -17.71
C ASN A 131 -5.68 3.10 -16.34
N ASN A 132 -6.33 2.68 -15.25
CA ASN A 132 -5.95 3.09 -13.88
C ASN A 132 -5.42 1.95 -13.01
N VAL A 133 -5.35 0.71 -13.52
CA VAL A 133 -4.84 -0.45 -12.81
C VAL A 133 -3.71 -1.08 -13.62
N PHE A 134 -2.55 -1.33 -13.00
CA PHE A 134 -1.53 -2.17 -13.63
C PHE A 134 -1.84 -3.65 -13.40
N SER A 135 -1.88 -4.45 -14.46
CA SER A 135 -1.95 -5.91 -14.39
C SER A 135 -0.62 -6.49 -14.81
N TYR A 136 0.02 -7.24 -13.90
CA TYR A 136 1.29 -7.89 -14.20
C TYR A 136 1.13 -9.12 -15.08
N LYS A 137 0.01 -9.84 -14.95
CA LYS A 137 -0.37 -10.95 -15.83
C LYS A 137 -0.38 -10.52 -17.29
N GLU A 138 -0.90 -9.33 -17.55
CA GLU A 138 -0.94 -8.77 -18.90
C GLU A 138 0.26 -7.85 -19.20
N ASN A 139 1.10 -7.61 -18.19
CA ASN A 139 2.21 -6.66 -18.17
C ASN A 139 1.83 -5.30 -18.81
N LYS A 140 0.63 -4.80 -18.50
CA LYS A 140 0.11 -3.52 -19.00
C LYS A 140 -0.93 -2.95 -18.04
N CYS A 141 -1.23 -1.66 -18.21
CA CYS A 141 -2.38 -1.07 -17.54
C CYS A 141 -3.68 -1.53 -18.21
N ILE A 142 -4.65 -1.90 -17.38
CA ILE A 142 -5.98 -2.38 -17.75
C ILE A 142 -7.06 -1.46 -17.17
N PRO A 143 -8.23 -1.34 -17.82
CA PRO A 143 -9.35 -0.60 -17.28
C PRO A 143 -9.75 -1.19 -15.92
N GLY A 144 -9.99 -0.33 -14.94
CA GLY A 144 -10.38 -0.75 -13.61
C GLY A 144 -10.14 0.36 -12.59
N ASN A 145 -10.56 0.11 -11.35
CA ASN A 145 -10.33 1.01 -10.24
C ASN A 145 -9.44 0.30 -9.22
N ILE A 146 -8.21 0.80 -9.03
CA ILE A 146 -7.25 0.16 -8.12
C ILE A 146 -7.77 0.16 -6.68
N ASN A 147 -8.57 1.16 -6.30
CA ASN A 147 -9.22 1.20 -4.99
C ASN A 147 -10.22 0.05 -4.86
N GLU A 148 -11.09 -0.21 -5.84
CA GLU A 148 -12.03 -1.34 -5.77
C GLU A 148 -11.36 -2.70 -5.59
N ILE A 149 -10.17 -2.88 -6.16
CA ILE A 149 -9.38 -4.11 -5.99
C ILE A 149 -8.80 -4.17 -4.57
N TYR A 150 -8.15 -3.09 -4.13
CA TYR A 150 -7.51 -3.02 -2.82
C TYR A 150 -8.51 -3.14 -1.67
N GLU A 151 -9.68 -2.50 -1.82
CA GLU A 151 -10.73 -2.47 -0.80
C GLU A 151 -11.34 -3.84 -0.50
N LYS A 152 -11.29 -4.80 -1.45
CA LYS A 152 -11.76 -6.18 -1.20
C LYS A 152 -11.10 -6.82 0.02
N LYS A 153 -9.87 -6.41 0.36
CA LYS A 153 -9.17 -6.80 1.59
C LYS A 153 -9.98 -6.53 2.86
N PHE A 154 -10.89 -5.57 2.83
CA PHE A 154 -11.66 -5.11 3.98
C PHE A 154 -13.12 -5.58 3.95
N GLU A 155 -13.53 -6.35 2.96
CA GLU A 155 -14.90 -6.88 2.85
C GLU A 155 -15.26 -7.77 4.05
N ASP A 156 -14.46 -8.80 4.31
CA ASP A 156 -14.67 -9.68 5.46
C ASP A 156 -14.59 -8.92 6.78
N PHE A 157 -13.69 -7.94 6.87
CA PHE A 157 -13.59 -7.08 8.05
C PHE A 157 -14.91 -6.37 8.34
N VAL A 158 -15.49 -5.71 7.33
CA VAL A 158 -16.76 -4.98 7.45
C VAL A 158 -17.92 -5.93 7.74
N ASN A 159 -17.98 -7.06 7.04
CA ASN A 159 -19.04 -8.05 7.20
C ASN A 159 -19.02 -8.66 8.62
N ASN A 160 -17.83 -8.99 9.12
CA ASN A 160 -17.65 -9.50 10.47
C ASN A 160 -17.94 -8.44 11.53
N ASN A 161 -17.64 -7.18 11.28
CA ASN A 161 -17.92 -6.07 12.18
C ASN A 161 -19.40 -5.70 12.27
N ALA A 162 -20.20 -6.01 11.24
CA ALA A 162 -21.62 -5.67 11.18
C ALA A 162 -22.47 -6.25 12.35
N LYS A 163 -21.99 -7.28 13.05
CA LYS A 163 -22.64 -7.81 14.27
C LYS A 163 -22.46 -6.90 15.50
N TYR A 164 -21.42 -6.07 15.52
CA TYR A 164 -21.10 -5.13 16.61
C TYR A 164 -21.71 -3.75 16.37
N LYS A 165 -23.02 -3.73 16.09
CA LYS A 165 -23.74 -2.48 15.77
C LYS A 165 -23.58 -1.45 16.88
N TYR A 166 -23.25 -0.22 16.50
CA TYR A 166 -23.23 0.90 17.43
C TYR A 166 -24.67 1.30 17.80
N LYS A 167 -25.00 1.33 19.09
CA LYS A 167 -26.37 1.55 19.60
C LYS A 167 -26.51 2.77 20.51
N ARG A 168 -25.44 3.57 20.66
CA ARG A 168 -25.46 4.79 21.46
C ARG A 168 -25.88 5.97 20.59
N THR A 169 -26.05 7.12 21.22
CA THR A 169 -26.27 8.40 20.52
C THR A 169 -25.18 8.61 19.48
N GLN A 170 -25.59 8.90 18.25
CA GLN A 170 -24.65 9.21 17.17
C GLN A 170 -23.96 10.56 17.47
N PRO A 171 -22.67 10.71 17.14
CA PRO A 171 -21.98 11.99 17.26
C PRO A 171 -22.65 13.06 16.39
N GLU A 172 -22.55 14.33 16.79
CA GLU A 172 -23.05 15.44 15.97
C GLU A 172 -22.06 15.77 14.85
N VAL A 173 -22.14 15.02 13.76
CA VAL A 173 -21.12 15.09 12.70
C VAL A 173 -21.57 15.97 11.54
N LYS A 174 -20.75 16.98 11.20
CA LYS A 174 -20.82 17.68 9.90
C LYS A 174 -20.27 16.76 8.81
N LYS A 175 -20.73 16.94 7.57
CA LYS A 175 -20.27 16.19 6.40
C LYS A 175 -18.75 15.94 6.44
N LEU A 176 -18.35 14.67 6.45
CA LEU A 176 -16.96 14.23 6.41
C LEU A 176 -16.33 14.69 5.08
N THR A 177 -15.38 15.63 5.15
CA THR A 177 -14.70 16.16 3.95
C THR A 177 -13.21 15.87 3.94
N LYS A 178 -12.62 15.57 5.10
CA LYS A 178 -11.20 15.28 5.24
C LYS A 178 -10.95 14.10 6.18
N LEU A 179 -9.74 13.54 6.12
CA LEU A 179 -9.34 12.40 6.95
C LEU A 179 -9.32 12.77 8.45
N GLU A 180 -9.02 14.02 8.78
CA GLU A 180 -9.04 14.54 10.16
C GLU A 180 -10.46 14.50 10.76
N ASP A 181 -11.49 14.74 9.95
CA ASP A 181 -12.88 14.68 10.40
C ASP A 181 -13.22 13.26 10.87
N LEU A 182 -12.75 12.23 10.17
CA LEU A 182 -12.95 10.82 10.55
C LEU A 182 -12.34 10.48 11.91
N VAL A 183 -11.14 11.02 12.15
CA VAL A 183 -10.44 10.81 13.42
C VAL A 183 -11.17 11.50 14.55
N ASN A 184 -11.65 12.73 14.34
CA ASN A 184 -12.43 13.45 15.36
C ASN A 184 -13.71 12.70 15.73
N VAL A 185 -14.43 12.15 14.74
CA VAL A 185 -15.62 11.30 14.98
C VAL A 185 -15.27 10.06 15.77
N ALA A 186 -14.18 9.36 15.40
CA ALA A 186 -13.74 8.18 16.11
C ALA A 186 -13.44 8.52 17.59
N GLU A 187 -12.72 9.60 17.85
CA GLU A 187 -12.37 10.02 19.20
C GLU A 187 -13.56 10.47 20.05
N GLU A 188 -14.49 11.26 19.48
CA GLU A 188 -15.72 11.67 20.16
C GLU A 188 -16.53 10.46 20.64
N VAL A 189 -16.52 9.39 19.85
CA VAL A 189 -17.22 8.15 20.15
C VAL A 189 -16.46 7.28 21.14
N LEU A 190 -15.13 7.17 20.98
CA LEU A 190 -14.29 6.23 21.72
C LEU A 190 -13.87 6.74 23.10
N PHE A 191 -13.55 8.03 23.24
CA PHE A 191 -13.05 8.60 24.50
C PHE A 191 -14.03 8.42 25.67
N PRO A 192 -15.35 8.67 25.51
CA PRO A 192 -16.30 8.46 26.62
C PRO A 192 -16.53 6.97 26.96
N ILE A 193 -16.13 6.05 26.09
CA ILE A 193 -16.35 4.60 26.27
C ILE A 193 -15.12 3.94 26.89
N TYR A 194 -13.94 4.27 26.39
CA TYR A 194 -12.69 3.56 26.71
C TYR A 194 -11.64 4.44 27.41
N GLY A 195 -11.87 5.75 27.48
CA GLY A 195 -10.93 6.72 28.05
C GLY A 195 -9.99 7.31 27.01
N GLU A 196 -9.73 8.61 27.13
CA GLU A 196 -8.91 9.37 26.17
C GLU A 196 -7.47 8.87 26.10
N GLU A 197 -6.80 8.67 27.24
CA GLU A 197 -5.41 8.20 27.28
C GLU A 197 -5.25 6.82 26.65
N HIS A 198 -6.20 5.91 26.92
CA HIS A 198 -6.18 4.56 26.35
C HIS A 198 -6.25 4.60 24.82
N ILE A 199 -7.21 5.36 24.28
CA ILE A 199 -7.41 5.45 22.83
C ILE A 199 -6.26 6.19 22.14
N LYS A 200 -5.73 7.26 22.74
CA LYS A 200 -4.52 7.92 22.23
C LYS A 200 -3.30 7.00 22.21
N GLY A 201 -3.22 6.04 23.14
CA GLY A 201 -2.18 5.01 23.15
C GLY A 201 -2.17 4.08 21.93
N GLU A 202 -3.25 4.06 21.15
CA GLU A 202 -3.35 3.25 19.91
C GLU A 202 -3.02 4.04 18.63
N GLN A 203 -2.56 5.29 18.77
CA GLN A 203 -2.07 6.08 17.65
C GLN A 203 -0.71 5.54 17.13
N PRO A 204 -0.40 5.71 15.83
CA PRO A 204 -1.21 6.38 14.81
C PRO A 204 -2.39 5.52 14.35
N TYR A 205 -3.61 6.09 14.29
CA TYR A 205 -4.77 5.36 13.80
C TYR A 205 -4.62 5.02 12.32
N ARG A 206 -5.10 3.84 11.92
CA ARG A 206 -5.12 3.41 10.53
C ARG A 206 -6.48 3.72 9.92
N ILE A 207 -6.49 4.51 8.86
CA ILE A 207 -7.70 4.78 8.07
C ILE A 207 -7.71 3.88 6.83
N LYS A 208 -8.88 3.32 6.51
CA LYS A 208 -9.14 2.56 5.27
C LYS A 208 -10.51 2.92 4.71
N ARG A 209 -10.69 2.69 3.41
CA ARG A 209 -11.97 2.78 2.71
C ARG A 209 -12.47 1.38 2.36
N TYR A 210 -13.77 1.18 2.34
CA TYR A 210 -14.42 0.07 1.64
C TYR A 210 -15.80 0.53 1.17
N LYS A 211 -16.00 0.65 -0.15
CA LYS A 211 -17.25 1.13 -0.75
C LYS A 211 -17.68 2.47 -0.12
N ASP A 212 -18.85 2.50 0.49
CA ASP A 212 -19.46 3.63 1.18
C ASP A 212 -19.03 3.74 2.66
N LYS A 213 -18.05 2.96 3.12
CA LYS A 213 -17.62 2.94 4.53
C LYS A 213 -16.18 3.41 4.74
N TRP A 214 -15.99 4.16 5.82
CA TRP A 214 -14.69 4.46 6.40
C TRP A 214 -14.45 3.51 7.56
N ILE A 215 -13.24 2.98 7.63
CA ILE A 215 -12.79 2.11 8.71
C ILE A 215 -11.64 2.83 9.39
N VAL A 216 -11.75 3.05 10.69
CA VAL A 216 -10.66 3.57 11.52
C VAL A 216 -10.33 2.51 12.55
N THR A 217 -9.05 2.15 12.67
CA THR A 217 -8.59 1.22 13.70
C THR A 217 -7.42 1.80 14.46
N GLY A 218 -7.28 1.40 15.71
CA GLY A 218 -6.04 1.62 16.43
C GLY A 218 -4.88 0.84 15.83
N THR A 219 -3.70 1.03 16.40
CA THR A 219 -2.49 0.27 16.13
C THR A 219 -1.83 -0.15 17.42
N LEU A 220 -1.02 -1.21 17.34
CA LEU A 220 -0.16 -1.64 18.43
C LEU A 220 1.29 -1.39 18.02
N PRO A 221 2.15 -1.00 18.97
CA PRO A 221 3.58 -1.01 18.75
C PRO A 221 4.07 -2.41 18.37
N GLU A 222 5.19 -2.47 17.66
CA GLU A 222 5.78 -3.75 17.28
C GLU A 222 6.12 -4.60 18.52
N GLY A 223 5.76 -5.89 18.47
CA GLY A 223 5.99 -6.84 19.56
C GLY A 223 4.93 -6.86 20.67
N TYR A 224 3.84 -6.10 20.53
CA TYR A 224 2.71 -6.14 21.46
C TYR A 224 1.58 -7.03 20.93
N ASP A 225 1.05 -7.88 21.80
CA ASP A 225 -0.15 -8.67 21.57
C ASP A 225 -1.35 -8.03 22.29
N GLY A 226 -2.48 -7.93 21.60
CA GLY A 226 -3.72 -7.40 22.17
C GLY A 226 -4.70 -6.97 21.09
N GLY A 227 -5.83 -6.45 21.54
CA GLY A 227 -6.84 -5.86 20.67
C GLY A 227 -6.77 -4.34 20.63
N VAL A 228 -7.13 -3.79 19.48
CA VAL A 228 -7.32 -2.35 19.26
C VAL A 228 -8.79 -2.04 19.04
N PHE A 229 -9.17 -0.77 19.06
CA PHE A 229 -10.48 -0.37 18.58
C PHE A 229 -10.63 -0.57 17.07
N GLU A 230 -11.86 -0.88 16.67
CA GLU A 230 -12.31 -0.96 15.29
C GLU A 230 -13.65 -0.21 15.18
N ILE A 231 -13.67 0.87 14.41
CA ILE A 231 -14.89 1.66 14.17
C ILE A 231 -15.16 1.76 12.67
N VAL A 232 -16.41 1.50 12.29
CA VAL A 232 -16.89 1.63 10.91
C VAL A 232 -17.91 2.75 10.85
N ILE A 233 -17.66 3.69 9.94
CA ILE A 233 -18.42 4.94 9.78
C ILE A 233 -18.95 4.99 8.36
N ASN A 234 -20.22 5.29 8.20
CA ASN A 234 -20.83 5.52 6.90
C ASN A 234 -20.26 6.82 6.29
N ALA A 235 -19.77 6.79 5.06
CA ALA A 235 -19.13 7.94 4.44
C ALA A 235 -20.09 9.02 3.94
N GLU A 236 -21.35 8.67 3.71
CA GLU A 236 -22.37 9.63 3.26
C GLU A 236 -23.04 10.31 4.45
N THR A 237 -23.44 9.51 5.45
CA THR A 237 -24.21 9.99 6.61
C THR A 237 -23.34 10.34 7.81
N SER A 238 -22.06 9.95 7.80
CA SER A 238 -21.12 10.09 8.92
C SER A 238 -21.55 9.36 10.20
N GLN A 239 -22.54 8.48 10.11
CA GLN A 239 -23.02 7.68 11.23
C GLN A 239 -22.07 6.52 11.53
N VAL A 240 -21.84 6.26 12.81
CA VAL A 240 -21.15 5.06 13.27
C VAL A 240 -22.07 3.86 13.08
N GLU A 241 -21.63 2.91 12.25
CA GLU A 241 -22.38 1.68 11.97
C GLU A 241 -22.01 0.57 12.95
N SER A 242 -20.72 0.40 13.25
CA SER A 242 -20.23 -0.60 14.17
C SER A 242 -19.02 -0.12 14.97
N LEU A 243 -18.91 -0.66 16.18
CA LEU A 243 -17.79 -0.41 17.08
C LEU A 243 -17.49 -1.67 17.89
N ILE A 244 -16.23 -2.09 17.88
CA ILE A 244 -15.67 -3.08 18.79
C ILE A 244 -14.30 -2.62 19.26
N HIS A 245 -13.90 -3.09 20.43
CA HIS A 245 -12.52 -3.07 20.88
C HIS A 245 -12.08 -4.51 21.10
N GLY A 246 -11.02 -4.93 20.42
CA GLY A 246 -10.46 -6.27 20.61
C GLY A 246 -10.02 -6.50 22.06
N LYS A 247 -9.72 -7.75 22.41
CA LYS A 247 -9.09 -8.11 23.67
C LYS A 247 -7.61 -8.36 23.47
#